data_AF-A0A8H2M7W8-F1
#
_entry.id   AF-A0A8H2M7W8-F1
#
_cell.length_a   1.000
_cell.length_b   1.000
_cell.length_c   1.000
_cell.angle_alpha   90.00
_cell.angle_beta   90.00
_cell.angle_gamma   90.00
#
_symmetry.space_group_name_H-M   'P 1'
#
loop_
_entity.id
_entity.type
_entity.pdbx_description
1 polymer ?
#
loop_
_entity_poly.entity_id
_entity_poly.type
_entity_poly.pdbx_seq_one_letter_code
_entity_poly.pdbx_strand_id
1 'polypeptide(L)'
;MKNLEKIRKVYREIKDKIDDTEERLRQLKNQEKKILKQDIVKKRKERTHRLITRGAILESLIENAEELTDEEIKILVEEATKTKEFKETLKIMREN
;
A
#
# COMPACT_ATOMS: atom_id res chain seq x y z
N MET A 1 -44.61 -36.42 22.87
CA MET A 1 -43.75 -36.82 21.71
C MET A 1 -43.68 -35.75 20.62
N LYS A 2 -44.80 -35.28 20.04
CA LYS A 2 -44.81 -34.25 18.95
C LYS A 2 -44.05 -32.94 19.24
N ASN A 3 -43.95 -32.50 20.49
CA ASN A 3 -43.23 -31.26 20.85
C ASN A 3 -41.70 -31.43 20.80
N LEU A 4 -41.21 -32.63 21.13
CA LEU A 4 -39.78 -32.96 21.12
C LEU A 4 -39.22 -33.04 19.69
N GLU A 5 -40.01 -33.56 18.75
CA GLU A 5 -39.66 -33.59 17.32
C GLU A 5 -39.58 -32.19 16.71
N LYS A 6 -40.51 -31.30 17.09
CA LYS A 6 -40.48 -29.89 16.67
C LYS A 6 -39.20 -29.20 17.16
N ILE A 7 -38.84 -29.37 18.44
CA ILE A 7 -37.61 -28.79 19.01
C ILE A 7 -36.36 -29.33 18.29
N ARG A 8 -36.30 -30.65 18.01
CA ARG A 8 -35.18 -31.25 17.26
C ARG A 8 -35.07 -30.73 15.83
N LYS A 9 -36.19 -30.40 15.19
CA LYS A 9 -36.19 -29.79 13.84
C LYS A 9 -35.63 -28.37 13.90
N VAL A 10 -36.12 -27.54 14.82
CA VAL A 10 -35.64 -26.17 15.03
C VAL A 10 -34.15 -26.14 15.39
N TYR A 11 -33.68 -27.06 16.25
CA TYR A 11 -32.27 -27.16 16.60
C TYR A 11 -31.38 -27.43 15.37
N ARG A 12 -31.80 -28.34 14.48
CA ARG A 12 -31.07 -28.61 13.23
C ARG A 12 -31.03 -27.39 12.32
N GLU A 13 -32.17 -26.73 12.11
CA GLU A 13 -32.24 -25.52 11.28
C GLU A 13 -31.37 -24.38 11.83
N ILE A 14 -31.32 -24.21 13.16
CA ILE A 14 -30.43 -23.22 13.79
C ILE A 14 -28.97 -23.61 13.59
N LYS A 15 -28.62 -24.87 13.79
CA LYS A 15 -27.26 -25.35 13.60
C LYS A 15 -26.78 -25.14 12.16
N ASP A 16 -27.60 -25.51 11.17
CA ASP A 16 -27.27 -25.35 9.75
C ASP A 16 -27.06 -23.86 9.40
N LYS A 17 -27.87 -22.96 9.97
CA LYS A 17 -27.69 -21.50 9.81
C LYS A 17 -26.41 -20.98 10.46
N ILE A 18 -26.02 -21.51 11.62
CA ILE A 18 -24.77 -21.15 12.28
C ILE A 18 -23.59 -21.59 11.40
N ASP A 19 -23.60 -22.83 10.92
CA ASP A 19 -22.53 -23.39 10.09
C ASP A 19 -22.36 -22.57 8.78
N ASP A 20 -23.46 -22.22 8.12
CA ASP A 20 -23.46 -21.33 6.92
C ASP A 20 -22.92 -19.92 7.25
N THR A 21 -23.37 -19.33 8.36
CA THR A 21 -22.91 -18.00 8.78
C THR A 21 -21.42 -17.99 9.10
N GLU A 22 -20.92 -19.02 9.77
CA GLU A 22 -19.50 -19.17 10.07
C GLU A 22 -18.66 -19.33 8.80
N GLU A 23 -19.15 -20.11 7.83
CA GLU A 23 -18.49 -20.24 6.53
C GLU A 23 -18.41 -18.89 5.81
N ARG A 24 -19.53 -18.17 5.75
CA ARG A 24 -19.58 -16.84 5.14
C ARG A 24 -18.65 -15.85 5.85
N LEU A 25 -18.55 -15.91 7.17
CA LEU A 25 -17.60 -15.10 7.94
C LEU A 25 -16.15 -15.43 7.59
N ARG A 26 -15.80 -16.71 7.43
CA ARG A 26 -14.46 -17.13 6.99
C ARG A 26 -14.15 -16.59 5.59
N GLN A 27 -15.10 -16.66 4.67
CA GLN A 27 -14.94 -16.16 3.31
C GLN A 27 -14.74 -14.64 3.27
N LEU A 28 -15.56 -13.88 4.03
CA LEU A 28 -15.44 -12.42 4.12
C LEU A 28 -14.09 -11.98 4.71
N LYS A 29 -13.62 -12.64 5.78
CA LYS A 29 -12.28 -12.39 6.34
C LYS A 29 -11.15 -12.65 5.33
N ASN A 30 -11.30 -13.65 4.48
CA ASN A 30 -10.33 -13.94 3.42
C ASN A 30 -10.36 -12.89 2.31
N GLN A 31 -11.55 -12.41 1.94
CA GLN A 31 -11.72 -11.32 0.98
C GLN A 31 -11.10 -10.01 1.49
N GLU A 32 -11.35 -9.66 2.76
CA GLU A 32 -10.75 -8.49 3.41
C GLU A 32 -9.21 -8.54 3.35
N LYS A 33 -8.62 -9.68 3.74
CA LYS A 33 -7.16 -9.89 3.65
C LYS A 33 -6.64 -9.75 2.22
N LYS A 34 -7.38 -10.24 1.22
CA LYS A 34 -7.00 -10.12 -0.19
C LYS A 34 -7.00 -8.66 -0.64
N ILE A 35 -8.05 -7.91 -0.32
CA ILE A 35 -8.17 -6.49 -0.66
C ILE A 35 -7.02 -5.68 -0.03
N LEU A 36 -6.74 -5.91 1.25
CA LEU A 36 -5.65 -5.22 1.95
C LEU A 36 -4.29 -5.50 1.30
N LYS A 37 -4.02 -6.76 0.93
CA LYS A 37 -2.79 -7.13 0.21
C LYS A 37 -2.70 -6.45 -1.16
N GLN A 38 -3.80 -6.39 -1.89
CA GLN A 38 -3.86 -5.73 -3.20
C GLN A 38 -3.56 -4.23 -3.09
N ASP A 39 -4.12 -3.55 -2.09
CA ASP A 39 -3.85 -2.13 -1.85
C ASP A 39 -2.38 -1.87 -1.52
N ILE A 40 -1.78 -2.70 -0.64
CA ILE A 40 -0.34 -2.61 -0.33
C ILE A 40 0.52 -2.80 -1.60
N VAL A 41 0.19 -3.79 -2.43
CA VAL A 41 0.92 -4.05 -3.68
C VAL A 41 0.75 -2.88 -4.66
N LYS A 42 -0.45 -2.31 -4.78
CA LYS A 42 -0.72 -1.15 -5.64
C LYS A 42 0.11 0.05 -5.20
N LYS A 43 0.07 0.40 -3.91
CA LYS A 43 0.87 1.50 -3.33
C LYS A 43 2.37 1.28 -3.52
N ARG A 44 2.85 0.05 -3.39
CA ARG A 44 4.26 -0.30 -3.68
C ARG A 44 4.61 -0.06 -5.14
N LYS A 45 3.77 -0.52 -6.09
CA LYS A 45 3.99 -0.31 -7.53
C LYS A 45 4.02 1.19 -7.89
N GLU A 46 3.08 1.96 -7.37
CA GLU A 46 3.03 3.41 -7.56
C GLU A 46 4.27 4.11 -6.99
N ARG A 47 4.72 3.70 -5.79
CA ARG A 47 5.97 4.19 -5.21
C ARG A 47 7.17 3.84 -6.07
N THR A 48 7.30 2.59 -6.51
CA THR A 48 8.42 2.14 -7.36
C THR A 48 8.44 2.90 -8.67
N HIS A 49 7.30 3.04 -9.35
CA HIS A 49 7.21 3.82 -10.58
C HIS A 49 7.68 5.26 -10.37
N ARG A 50 7.16 5.94 -9.34
CA ARG A 50 7.57 7.31 -9.01
C ARG A 50 9.06 7.43 -8.71
N LEU A 51 9.64 6.46 -7.99
CA LEU A 51 11.07 6.46 -7.66
C LEU A 51 11.94 6.26 -8.89
N ILE A 52 11.58 5.35 -9.80
CA ILE A 52 12.32 5.13 -11.05
C ILE A 52 12.27 6.38 -11.92
N THR A 53 11.08 6.97 -12.12
CA THR A 53 10.94 8.19 -12.92
C THR A 53 11.76 9.35 -12.34
N ARG A 54 11.72 9.55 -11.02
CA ARG A 54 12.50 10.61 -10.37
C ARG A 54 14.00 10.32 -10.34
N GLY A 55 14.40 9.05 -10.22
CA GLY A 55 15.80 8.63 -10.32
C GLY A 55 16.38 8.93 -11.71
N ALA A 56 15.65 8.57 -12.77
CA ALA A 56 16.06 8.87 -14.14
C ALA A 56 16.20 10.38 -14.39
N ILE A 57 15.30 11.20 -13.83
CA ILE A 57 15.44 12.67 -13.90
C ILE A 57 16.70 13.13 -13.17
N LEU A 58 16.97 12.61 -11.97
CA LEU A 58 18.16 12.98 -11.20
C LEU A 58 19.44 12.61 -11.95
N GLU A 59 19.53 11.40 -12.48
CA GLU A 59 20.67 10.94 -13.30
C GLU A 59 20.86 11.83 -14.52
N SER A 60 19.78 12.27 -15.18
CA SER A 60 19.87 13.16 -16.34
C SER A 60 20.39 14.58 -16.03
N LEU A 61 20.39 14.99 -14.77
CA LEU A 61 20.82 16.32 -14.33
C LEU A 61 22.28 16.33 -13.83
N ILE A 62 22.85 15.17 -13.54
CA ILE A 62 24.19 15.02 -12.98
C ILE A 62 25.09 14.42 -14.06
N GLU A 63 26.19 15.10 -14.38
CA GLU A 63 27.15 14.59 -15.34
C GLU A 63 27.84 13.32 -14.79
N ASN A 64 27.93 12.27 -15.62
CA ASN A 64 28.48 10.96 -15.27
C ASN A 64 27.83 10.34 -14.01
N ALA A 65 26.52 10.53 -13.82
CA ALA A 65 25.79 10.03 -12.66
C ALA A 65 25.95 8.51 -12.44
N GLU A 66 26.07 7.73 -13.53
CA GLU A 66 26.26 6.27 -13.47
C GLU A 66 27.59 5.83 -12.85
N GLU A 67 28.58 6.72 -12.80
CA GLU A 67 29.89 6.45 -12.20
C GLU A 67 29.91 6.75 -10.69
N LEU A 68 28.90 7.48 -10.20
CA LEU A 68 28.78 7.89 -8.81
C LEU A 68 28.12 6.80 -7.96
N THR A 69 28.60 6.66 -6.74
CA THR A 69 27.97 5.80 -5.73
C THR A 69 26.73 6.45 -5.14
N ASP A 70 25.85 5.63 -4.55
CA ASP A 70 24.65 6.11 -3.84
C ASP A 70 24.98 7.17 -2.77
N GLU A 71 26.12 7.05 -2.08
CA GLU A 71 26.52 8.01 -1.04
C GLU A 71 27.02 9.33 -1.66
N GLU A 72 27.74 9.29 -2.79
CA GLU A 72 28.15 10.49 -3.51
C GLU A 72 26.95 11.26 -4.08
N ILE A 73 25.99 10.54 -4.67
CA ILE A 73 24.72 11.13 -5.13
C ILE A 73 23.97 11.78 -3.95
N LYS A 74 23.92 11.10 -2.80
CA LYS A 74 23.29 11.65 -1.60
C LYS A 74 23.98 12.93 -1.12
N ILE A 75 25.31 12.96 -1.05
CA ILE A 75 26.08 14.16 -0.67
C ILE A 75 25.78 15.31 -1.64
N LEU A 76 25.80 15.06 -2.96
CA LEU A 76 25.48 16.08 -3.97
C LEU A 76 24.08 16.65 -3.79
N VAL A 77 23.07 15.79 -3.60
CA VAL A 77 21.69 16.23 -3.38
C VAL A 77 21.56 17.01 -2.07
N GLU A 78 22.19 16.55 -0.99
CA GLU A 78 22.20 17.25 0.30
C GLU A 78 22.80 18.65 0.17
N GLU A 79 23.96 18.80 -0.48
CA GLU A 79 24.58 20.10 -0.74
C GLU A 79 23.70 21.00 -1.62
N ALA A 80 23.12 20.45 -2.70
CA ALA A 80 22.20 21.20 -3.56
C ALA A 80 21.00 21.75 -2.78
N THR A 81 20.46 20.98 -1.82
CA THR A 81 19.32 21.43 -1.00
C THR A 81 19.66 22.54 0.01
N LYS A 82 20.94 22.74 0.31
CA LYS A 82 21.40 23.80 1.22
C LYS A 82 21.43 25.18 0.56
N THR A 83 21.51 25.23 -0.77
CA THR A 83 21.55 26.48 -1.55
C THR A 83 20.32 27.35 -1.31
N LYS A 84 20.47 28.67 -1.47
CA LYS A 84 19.35 29.60 -1.26
C LYS A 84 18.31 29.43 -2.36
N GLU A 85 18.77 29.27 -3.58
CA GLU A 85 18.00 29.12 -4.82
C GLU A 85 17.07 27.91 -4.73
N PHE A 86 17.58 26.77 -4.24
CA PHE A 86 16.77 25.57 -4.05
C PHE A 86 15.65 25.81 -3.03
N LYS A 87 15.99 26.40 -1.87
CA LYS A 87 15.01 26.68 -0.80
C LYS A 87 13.93 27.67 -1.25
N GLU A 88 14.31 28.70 -1.98
CA GLU A 88 13.38 29.71 -2.50
C GLU A 88 12.46 29.14 -3.57
N THR A 89 13.01 28.36 -4.51
CA THR A 89 12.22 27.63 -5.51
C THR A 89 11.23 26.67 -4.85
N LEU A 90 11.67 25.89 -3.86
CA LEU A 90 10.82 24.96 -3.12
C LEU A 90 9.71 25.68 -2.35
N LYS A 91 9.99 26.86 -1.78
CA LYS A 91 8.99 27.67 -1.11
C LYS A 91 7.90 28.12 -2.09
N ILE A 92 8.28 28.68 -3.24
CA ILE A 92 7.34 29.10 -4.28
C ILE A 92 6.45 27.92 -4.74
N MET A 93 7.04 26.73 -4.94
CA MET A 93 6.29 25.53 -5.33
C MET A 93 5.31 25.02 -4.26
N ARG A 94 5.53 25.32 -2.97
CA ARG A 94 4.64 24.91 -1.87
C ARG A 94 3.51 25.90 -1.59
N GLU A 95 3.70 27.15 -2.00
CA GLU A 95 2.73 28.24 -1.81
C GLU A 95 1.73 28.36 -2.98
N ASN A 96 2.01 27.69 -4.10
CA ASN A 96 1.10 27.48 -5.23
C ASN A 96 0.29 26.19 -5.08
#